data_AF-A0A9E0LER1-F1
#
_entry.id   AF-A0A9E0LER1-F1
#
_cell.length_a   1.000
_cell.length_b   1.000
_cell.length_c   1.000
_cell.angle_alpha   90.00
_cell.angle_beta   90.00
_cell.angle_gamma   90.00
#
_symmetry.space_group_name_H-M   'P 1'
#
loop_
_entity.id
_entity.type
_entity.pdbx_description
1 polymer ?
#
loop_
_entity_poly.entity_id
_entity_poly.type
_entity_poly.pdbx_seq_one_letter_code
_entity_poly.pdbx_strand_id
1 'polypeptide(L)'
;MRTITPISITAEGEYAPNLHRYRVRFQRDTEEQEFAFTVDDNGITGVRWDDDEFWRITCEDPKVTDLMQALIYFHEARKTLLA
;
A
#
# COMPACT_ATOMS: atom_id res chain seq x y z
N MET A 1 14.41 2.72 -15.45
CA MET A 1 13.38 2.74 -14.41
C MET A 1 12.51 1.52 -14.62
N ARG A 2 12.46 0.60 -13.65
CA ARG A 2 11.54 -0.55 -13.70
C ARG A 2 10.19 -0.04 -13.26
N THR A 3 9.15 -0.20 -14.08
CA THR A 3 7.83 0.36 -13.81
C THR A 3 7.01 -0.65 -13.02
N ILE A 4 6.51 -0.26 -11.85
CA ILE A 4 5.50 -1.04 -11.13
C ILE A 4 4.10 -0.53 -11.49
N THR A 5 3.16 -1.44 -11.75
CA THR A 5 1.75 -1.07 -12.01
C THR A 5 0.87 -1.71 -10.95
N PRO A 6 0.16 -0.92 -10.12
CA PRO A 6 -0.76 -1.48 -9.13
C PRO A 6 -1.93 -2.19 -9.83
N ILE A 7 -2.24 -3.40 -9.37
CA ILE A 7 -3.31 -4.26 -9.88
C ILE A 7 -4.54 -4.14 -8.98
N SER A 8 -4.34 -4.27 -7.66
CA SER A 8 -5.44 -4.30 -6.70
C SER A 8 -5.00 -3.85 -5.31
N ILE A 9 -5.90 -3.20 -4.58
CA ILE A 9 -5.76 -2.88 -3.16
C ILE A 9 -6.84 -3.65 -2.39
N THR A 10 -6.42 -4.42 -1.38
CA THR A 10 -7.30 -5.22 -0.53
C THR A 10 -7.14 -4.76 0.91
N ALA A 11 -8.24 -4.42 1.58
CA ALA A 11 -8.24 -4.14 3.03
C ALA A 11 -8.26 -5.44 3.82
N GLU A 12 -7.32 -5.62 4.75
CA GLU A 12 -7.33 -6.75 5.69
C GLU A 12 -8.00 -6.40 7.03
N GLY A 13 -8.27 -5.11 7.28
CA GLY A 13 -8.88 -4.63 8.53
C GLY A 13 -7.88 -4.02 9.49
N GLU A 14 -8.24 -3.98 10.77
CA GLU A 14 -7.39 -3.44 11.84
C GLU A 14 -6.33 -4.50 12.24
N TYR A 15 -5.06 -4.14 12.05
CA TYR A 15 -3.89 -4.97 12.38
C TYR A 15 -3.45 -4.78 13.83
N ALA A 16 -3.56 -3.55 14.33
CA ALA A 16 -3.32 -3.13 15.70
C ALA A 16 -4.16 -1.86 15.98
N PRO A 17 -4.32 -1.40 17.23
CA PRO A 17 -5.15 -0.24 17.54
C PRO A 17 -4.79 0.97 16.67
N ASN A 18 -5.77 1.48 15.90
CA ASN A 18 -5.62 2.58 14.94
C ASN A 18 -4.64 2.31 13.78
N LEU A 19 -4.26 1.06 13.54
CA LEU A 19 -3.37 0.65 12.45
C LEU A 19 -4.12 -0.33 11.55
N HIS A 20 -4.39 0.09 10.32
CA HIS A 20 -5.06 -0.70 9.31
C HIS A 20 -4.06 -1.28 8.33
N ARG A 21 -4.25 -2.56 7.97
CA ARG A 21 -3.39 -3.22 6.99
C ARG A 21 -4.09 -3.39 5.66
N TYR A 22 -3.35 -3.11 4.59
CA TYR A 22 -3.77 -3.23 3.21
C TYR A 22 -2.77 -4.08 2.46
N ARG A 23 -3.23 -5.00 1.63
CA ARG A 23 -2.39 -5.68 0.65
C ARG A 23 -2.53 -5.03 -0.71
N VAL A 24 -1.41 -4.70 -1.34
CA VAL A 24 -1.41 -4.18 -2.70
C VAL A 24 -0.61 -5.11 -3.59
N ARG A 25 -1.24 -5.52 -4.69
CA ARG A 25 -0.59 -6.30 -5.75
C ARG A 25 -0.09 -5.38 -6.84
N PHE A 26 1.10 -5.65 -7.35
CA PHE A 26 1.73 -4.94 -8.44
C PHE A 26 2.14 -5.92 -9.53
N GLN A 27 2.04 -5.48 -10.77
CA GLN A 27 2.76 -6.07 -11.88
C GLN A 27 4.13 -5.41 -11.98
N ARG A 28 5.19 -6.22 -11.98
CA ARG A 28 6.55 -5.82 -12.30
C ARG A 28 7.04 -6.68 -13.46
N ASP A 29 7.24 -6.06 -14.61
CA ASP A 29 7.58 -6.77 -15.85
C ASP A 29 6.56 -7.90 -16.14
N THR A 30 6.94 -9.17 -15.97
CA THR A 30 6.06 -10.34 -16.15
C THR A 30 5.60 -10.99 -14.84
N GLU A 31 6.00 -10.46 -13.69
CA GLU A 31 5.75 -11.04 -12.37
C GLU A 31 4.74 -10.21 -11.57
N GLU A 32 3.90 -10.89 -10.79
CA GLU A 32 3.05 -10.26 -9.77
C GLU A 32 3.76 -10.25 -8.42
N GLN A 33 3.66 -9.14 -7.70
CA GLN A 33 4.25 -8.96 -6.38
C GLN A 33 3.22 -8.35 -5.44
N GLU A 34 3.13 -8.86 -4.21
CA GLU A 34 2.20 -8.39 -3.19
C GLU A 34 2.95 -7.75 -2.03
N PHE A 35 2.42 -6.65 -1.51
CA PHE A 35 3.02 -5.92 -0.39
C PHE A 35 1.96 -5.55 0.64
N ALA A 36 2.35 -5.56 1.92
CA ALA A 36 1.51 -5.14 3.01
C ALA A 36 1.84 -3.70 3.43
N PHE A 37 0.84 -2.83 3.43
CA PHE A 37 0.91 -1.45 3.87
C PHE A 37 0.14 -1.32 5.18
N THR A 38 0.74 -0.66 6.16
CA THR A 38 0.08 -0.25 7.39
C THR A 38 -0.22 1.24 7.31
N VAL A 39 -1.45 1.61 7.58
CA VAL A 39 -1.98 2.97 7.48
C VAL A 39 -2.72 3.31 8.77
N ASP A 40 -2.45 4.49 9.31
CA ASP A 40 -3.18 5.08 10.44
C ASP A 40 -3.87 6.39 10.02
N ASP A 41 -4.43 7.09 11.00
CA ASP A 41 -5.08 8.38 10.83
C ASP A 41 -4.13 9.50 10.38
N ASN A 42 -2.81 9.31 10.50
CA ASN A 42 -1.79 10.26 10.06
C ASN A 42 -1.23 9.92 8.66
N GLY A 43 -1.60 8.77 8.08
CA GLY A 43 -1.18 8.32 6.76
C GLY A 43 -0.52 6.94 6.81
N ILE A 44 0.47 6.70 5.93
CA ILE A 44 1.13 5.40 5.80
C ILE A 44 2.26 5.29 6.83
N THR A 45 2.15 4.35 7.76
CA THR A 45 3.06 4.18 8.90
C THR A 45 4.10 3.08 8.69
N GLY A 46 3.87 2.19 7.73
CA GLY A 46 4.86 1.17 7.37
C GLY A 46 4.49 0.42 6.11
N VAL A 47 5.51 -0.10 5.42
CA VAL A 47 5.31 -1.02 4.30
C VAL A 47 6.25 -2.19 4.49
N ARG A 48 5.71 -3.41 4.43
CA ARG A 48 6.48 -4.65 4.56
C ARG A 48 6.28 -5.52 3.33
N TRP A 49 7.39 -6.05 2.84
CA TRP A 49 7.42 -7.22 2.00
C TRP A 49 7.41 -8.45 2.90
N ASP A 50 6.99 -9.61 2.39
CA ASP A 50 7.06 -10.86 3.17
C ASP A 50 8.53 -11.24 3.53
N ASP A 51 9.56 -10.66 2.89
CA ASP A 51 10.99 -10.94 3.18
C ASP A 51 11.95 -9.73 2.96
N ASP A 52 11.66 -8.57 3.55
CA ASP A 52 12.50 -7.33 3.62
C ASP A 52 12.46 -6.28 2.47
N GLU A 53 12.23 -5.03 2.87
CA GLU A 53 12.70 -3.80 2.19
C GLU A 53 11.89 -3.26 0.97
N PHE A 54 10.58 -3.00 1.13
CA PHE A 54 9.78 -2.21 0.16
C PHE A 54 10.36 -0.81 -0.10
N TRP A 55 10.99 -0.19 0.91
CA TRP A 55 11.48 1.18 0.85
C TRP A 55 12.52 1.39 -0.26
N ARG A 56 13.33 0.38 -0.56
CA ARG A 56 14.42 0.51 -1.53
C ARG A 56 13.98 0.41 -2.99
N ILE A 57 12.93 -0.38 -3.26
CA ILE A 57 12.41 -0.57 -4.63
C ILE A 57 11.58 0.64 -5.08
N THR A 58 10.93 1.32 -4.14
CA THR A 58 9.93 2.36 -4.43
C THR A 58 10.48 3.78 -4.47
N CYS A 59 11.59 4.08 -3.80
CA CYS A 59 12.20 5.41 -3.91
C CYS A 59 12.67 5.76 -5.35
N GLU A 60 12.79 4.77 -6.24
CA GLU A 60 13.22 4.96 -7.62
C GLU A 60 12.06 4.97 -8.64
N ASP A 61 10.81 4.65 -8.24
CA ASP A 61 9.65 4.64 -9.15
C ASP A 61 8.74 5.87 -8.95
N PRO A 62 8.50 6.68 -9.99
CA PRO A 62 7.72 7.92 -9.90
C PRO A 62 6.23 7.69 -9.60
N LYS A 63 5.70 6.49 -9.82
CA LYS A 63 4.29 6.15 -9.56
C LYS A 63 4.01 5.83 -8.09
N VAL A 64 5.04 5.79 -7.25
CA VAL A 64 4.88 5.47 -5.83
C VAL A 64 4.10 6.55 -5.10
N THR A 65 4.29 7.82 -5.45
CA THR A 65 3.50 8.92 -4.88
C THR A 65 2.01 8.73 -5.16
N ASP A 66 1.64 8.37 -6.40
CA ASP A 66 0.24 8.14 -6.79
C ASP A 66 -0.37 6.94 -6.05
N LEU A 67 0.41 5.87 -5.88
CA LEU A 67 0.01 4.70 -5.09
C LEU A 67 -0.25 5.07 -3.62
N MET A 68 0.68 5.79 -3.00
CA MET A 68 0.57 6.19 -1.59
C MET A 68 -0.69 7.07 -1.39
N GLN A 69 -0.94 7.98 -2.33
CA GLN A 69 -2.13 8.82 -2.33
C GLN A 69 -3.42 8.00 -2.51
N ALA A 70 -3.43 7.03 -3.42
CA ALA A 70 -4.57 6.14 -3.64
C ALA A 70 -4.90 5.29 -2.40
N LEU A 71 -3.88 4.80 -1.68
CA LEU A 71 -4.04 4.08 -0.42
C LEU A 71 -4.68 4.94 0.68
N ILE A 72 -4.24 6.20 0.79
CA ILE A 72 -4.81 7.16 1.74
C ILE A 72 -6.28 7.42 1.41
N TYR A 73 -6.61 7.72 0.15
CA TYR A 73 -8.00 7.96 -0.26
C TYR A 73 -8.89 6.74 -0.03
N PHE A 74 -8.38 5.54 -0.30
CA PHE A 74 -9.11 4.30 -0.03
C PHE A 74 -9.38 4.11 1.47
N HIS A 75 -8.41 4.47 2.32
CA HIS A 75 -8.58 4.41 3.77
C HIS A 75 -9.61 5.42 4.27
N GLU A 76 -9.55 6.68 3.83
CA GLU A 76 -10.51 7.73 4.20
C GLU A 76 -11.94 7.40 3.76
N ALA A 77 -12.10 6.89 2.53
CA ALA A 77 -13.40 6.47 2.02
C ALA A 77 -14.01 5.35 2.88
N ARG A 78 -13.20 4.38 3.33
CA ARG A 78 -13.66 3.33 4.25
C ARG A 78 -14.11 3.88 5.60
N LYS A 79 -13.41 4.86 6.17
CA LYS A 79 -13.83 5.49 7.43
C LYS A 79 -15.19 6.19 7.28
N THR A 80 -15.44 6.82 6.13
CA THR A 80 -16.70 7.50 5.84
C THR A 80 -17.88 6.53 5.68
N LEU A 81 -17.63 5.34 5.13
CA LEU A 81 -18.66 4.29 4.97
C LEU A 81 -18.97 3.52 6.27
N LEU A 82 -18.07 3.57 7.25
CA LEU A 82 -18.21 2.91 8.56
C LEU A 82 -18.70 3.85 9.66
N ALA A 83 -18.89 5.14 9.36
CA ALA A 83 -19.45 6.17 10.24
C ALA A 83 -20.96 6.32 10.03
#